data_AF-X1VCR1-F1
#
_entry.id   AF-X1VCR1-F1
#
_cell.length_a   1.000
_cell.length_b   1.000
_cell.length_c   1.000
_cell.angle_alpha   90.00
_cell.angle_beta   90.00
_cell.angle_gamma   90.00
#
_symmetry.space_group_name_H-M   'P 1'
#
loop_
_entity.id
_entity.type
_entity.pdbx_description
1 polymer ?
#
loop_
_entity_poly.entity_id
_entity_poly.type
_entity_poly.pdbx_seq_one_letter_code
_entity_poly.pdbx_strand_id
1 'polypeptide(L)' 'SLEDEADCFVVVGPRDSSGIGKYMQEQWNPEEFMKIYEDLKE' A
#
# COMPACT_ATOMS: atom_id res chain seq x y z
N SER A 1 -0.76 2.14 -14.89
CA SER A 1 -0.25 2.93 -13.74
C SER A 1 1.01 2.27 -13.21
N LEU A 2 1.65 2.81 -12.17
CA LEU A 2 2.77 2.12 -11.48
C LEU A 2 2.36 0.73 -10.98
N GLU A 3 1.09 0.57 -10.60
CA GLU A 3 0.52 -0.71 -10.12
C GLU A 3 0.43 -1.74 -11.24
N ASP A 4 -0.01 -1.32 -12.45
CA ASP A 4 -0.12 -2.21 -13.62
C ASP A 4 1.25 -2.70 -14.12
N GLU A 5 2.28 -1.85 -14.05
CA GLU A 5 3.64 -2.21 -14.49
C GLU A 5 4.37 -3.10 -13.47
N ALA A 6 4.10 -2.90 -12.17
CA ALA A 6 4.79 -3.61 -11.08
C ALA A 6 4.03 -4.83 -10.54
N ASP A 7 2.83 -5.10 -11.07
CA ASP A 7 1.93 -6.17 -10.61
C ASP A 7 1.72 -6.14 -9.08
N CYS A 8 1.48 -4.96 -8.53
CA CYS A 8 1.36 -4.77 -7.09
C CYS A 8 0.44 -3.61 -6.72
N PHE A 9 -0.02 -3.62 -5.47
CA PHE A 9 -0.76 -2.51 -4.89
C PHE A 9 0.20 -1.48 -4.30
N VAL A 10 0.16 -0.25 -4.82
CA VAL A 10 1.04 0.83 -4.37
C VAL A 10 0.34 1.63 -3.28
N VAL A 11 0.95 1.67 -2.09
CA VAL A 11 0.48 2.51 -0.98
C VAL A 11 1.33 3.77 -0.83
N VAL A 12 0.67 4.88 -0.51
CA VAL A 12 1.35 6.17 -0.29
C VAL A 12 1.73 6.28 1.18
N GLY A 13 3.03 6.18 1.43
CA GLY A 13 3.61 6.39 2.74
C GLY A 13 3.78 7.87 3.13
N PRO A 14 4.36 8.13 4.30
CA PRO A 14 4.64 9.49 4.77
C PRO A 14 5.62 10.23 3.85
N ARG A 15 5.49 11.56 3.81
CA ARG A 15 6.32 12.43 2.97
C ARG A 15 7.82 12.36 3.30
N ASP A 16 8.16 12.08 4.56
CA ASP A 16 9.52 11.84 5.01
C ASP A 16 9.67 10.40 5.52
N SER A 17 10.91 9.90 5.48
CA SER A 17 11.21 8.55 5.95
C SER A 17 11.11 8.40 7.47
N SER A 18 11.17 9.48 8.25
CA SER A 18 11.01 9.42 9.71
C SER A 18 9.60 9.00 10.13
N GLY A 19 8.59 9.26 9.31
CA GLY A 19 7.21 8.83 9.57
C GLY A 19 6.95 7.33 9.39
N ILE A 20 7.89 6.58 8.79
CA ILE A 20 7.61 5.19 8.38
C ILE A 20 7.27 4.29 9.57
N GLY A 21 7.94 4.47 10.71
CA GLY A 21 7.68 3.68 11.91
C GLY A 21 6.24 3.84 12.41
N LYS A 22 5.72 5.07 12.39
CA LYS A 22 4.34 5.38 12.76
C LYS A 22 3.34 4.82 11.75
N TYR A 23 3.64 4.97 10.46
CA TYR A 23 2.81 4.42 9.39
C TYR A 23 2.67 2.89 9.49
N MET A 24 3.77 2.19 9.75
CA MET A 24 3.77 0.73 9.94
C MET A 24 2.99 0.24 11.16
N GLN A 25 2.84 1.09 12.19
CA GLN A 25 2.11 0.72 13.40
C GLN A 25 0.62 1.07 13.33
N GLU A 26 0.26 2.19 12.69
CA GLU A 26 -1.09 2.74 12.74
C GLU A 26 -1.89 2.52 11.46
N GLN A 27 -1.24 2.39 10.30
CA GLN A 27 -1.91 2.41 8.99
C GLN A 27 -1.56 1.22 8.10
N TRP A 28 -0.48 0.50 8.40
CA TRP A 28 -0.10 -0.67 7.61
C TRP A 28 -1.05 -1.85 7.89
N ASN A 29 -1.92 -2.12 6.91
CA ASN A 29 -2.83 -3.26 6.92
C ASN A 29 -2.72 -4.06 5.60
N PRO A 30 -1.74 -4.99 5.50
CA PRO A 30 -1.46 -5.68 4.25
C PRO A 30 -2.62 -6.56 3.77
N GLU A 31 -3.43 -7.11 4.68
CA GLU A 31 -4.58 -7.95 4.33
C GLU A 31 -5.66 -7.15 3.60
N GLU A 32 -5.91 -5.92 4.06
CA GLU A 32 -6.87 -5.01 3.44
C GLU A 32 -6.39 -4.52 2.07
N PHE A 33 -5.10 -4.19 1.95
CA PHE A 33 -4.50 -3.76 0.69
C PHE A 33 -4.53 -4.85 -0.38
N MET A 34 -4.26 -6.10 0.00
CA MET A 34 -4.34 -7.24 -0.93
C MET A 34 -5.77 -7.51 -1.39
N LYS A 35 -6.75 -7.36 -0.49
CA LYS A 35 -8.16 -7.50 -0.87
C LYS A 35 -8.59 -6.44 -1.89
N ILE A 36 -8.23 -5.17 -1.68
CA ILE A 36 -8.54 -4.09 -2.63
C ILE A 36 -7.86 -4.36 -3.98
N TYR A 37 -6.62 -4.86 -3.96
CA TYR A 37 -5.91 -5.20 -5.18
C TYR A 37 -6.58 -6.32 -5.97
N GLU A 38 -7.05 -7.38 -5.29
CA GLU A 38 -7.82 -8.46 -5.92
C GLU A 38 -9.14 -7.92 -6.51
N ASP A 39 -9.88 -7.10 -5.76
CA ASP A 39 -11.13 -6.48 -6.22
C ASP A 39 -10.93 -5.54 -7.43
N LEU A 40 -9.76 -4.88 -7.54
CA LEU A 40 -9.41 -4.00 -8.68
C LEU A 40 -8.96 -4.78 -9.94
N LYS A 41 -8.62 -6.06 -9.77
CA LYS A 41 -8.19 -6.95 -10.86
C LYS A 41 -9.34 -7.68 -11.54
N GLU A 42 -10.50 -7.81 -10.88
CA GLU A 42 -11.75 -8.34 -11.45
C GLU A 42 -12.47 -7.30 -12.33
#